data_AF-A0A5D0X8Z9-F1
#
_entry.id   AF-A0A5D0X8Z9-F1
#
_cell.length_a   1.000
_cell.length_b   1.000
_cell.length_c   1.000
_cell.angle_alpha   90.00
_cell.angle_beta   90.00
_cell.angle_gamma   90.00
#
_symmetry.space_group_name_H-M   'P 1'
#
loop_
_entity.id
_entity.type
_entity.pdbx_description
1 polymer ?
#
loop_
_entity_poly.entity_id
_entity_poly.type
_entity_poly.pdbx_seq_one_letter_code
_entity_poly.pdbx_strand_id
1 'polypeptide(L)' 'MPIVDVFADEDDEEPLFATEFDFLPHKGEFLALEVDAESLHLEVVEVWHRQDEDDGAFHACIRIEIN' A
#
# COMPACT_ATOMS: atom_id res chain seq x y z
N MET A 1 0.71 -13.00 -7.41
CA MET A 1 1.14 -12.00 -6.42
C MET A 1 0.14 -10.87 -6.51
N PRO A 2 -0.58 -10.49 -5.45
CA PRO A 2 -1.48 -9.33 -5.50
C PRO A 2 -0.70 -8.06 -5.81
N ILE A 3 -1.23 -7.25 -6.72
CA ILE A 3 -0.86 -5.84 -6.83
C ILE A 3 -1.61 -5.11 -5.72
N VAL A 4 -0.87 -4.35 -4.92
CA VAL A 4 -1.38 -3.60 -3.78
C VAL A 4 -1.11 -2.12 -4.02
N ASP A 5 -2.18 -1.33 -3.92
CA ASP A 5 -2.12 0.13 -3.96
C ASP A 5 -1.70 0.66 -2.58
N VAL A 6 -0.71 1.56 -2.56
CA VAL A 6 -0.11 2.09 -1.33
C VAL A 6 -0.45 3.57 -1.19
N PHE A 7 -1.03 3.96 -0.06
CA PHE A 7 -1.45 5.33 0.25
C PHE A 7 -0.66 5.90 1.44
N ALA A 8 -0.45 7.21 1.46
CA ALA A 8 0.22 7.90 2.55
C ALA A 8 -0.79 8.52 3.53
N ASP A 9 -1.92 9.02 3.03
CA ASP A 9 -2.99 9.63 3.82
C ASP A 9 -4.32 8.89 3.64
N GLU A 10 -5.27 9.11 4.56
CA GLU A 10 -6.64 8.58 4.49
C GLU A 10 -7.46 9.31 3.42
N ASP A 11 -7.16 10.59 3.18
CA ASP A 11 -7.88 11.45 2.24
C ASP A 11 -7.29 11.45 0.81
N ASP A 12 -6.27 10.63 0.55
CA ASP A 12 -5.64 10.52 -0.78
C ASP A 12 -6.58 9.88 -1.81
N GLU A 13 -6.88 10.61 -2.90
CA GLU A 13 -7.74 10.11 -4.00
C GLU A 13 -7.00 9.09 -4.90
N GLU A 14 -5.67 9.18 -4.97
CA GLU A 14 -4.81 8.33 -5.79
C GLU A 14 -3.71 7.69 -4.93
N PRO A 15 -3.30 6.44 -5.22
CA PRO A 15 -2.21 5.80 -4.49
C PRO A 15 -0.88 6.50 -4.79
N LEU A 16 0.00 6.54 -3.79
CA LEU A 16 1.38 6.98 -3.95
C LEU A 16 2.12 6.12 -4.98
N PHE A 17 1.89 4.81 -4.93
CA PHE A 17 2.33 3.83 -5.92
C PHE A 17 1.54 2.52 -5.79
N ALA A 18 1.67 1.65 -6.78
CA ALA A 18 1.17 0.28 -6.75
C ALA A 18 2.33 -0.69 -6.97
N THR A 19 2.39 -1.79 -6.21
CA THR A 19 3.44 -2.80 -6.36
C THR A 19 2.95 -4.20 -6.04
N GLU A 20 3.68 -5.20 -6.54
CA GLU A 20 3.40 -6.61 -6.25
C GLU A 20 3.97 -7.02 -4.89
N PHE A 21 3.18 -7.79 -4.13
CA PHE A 21 3.65 -8.50 -2.94
C PHE A 21 3.45 -10.00 -3.08
N ASP A 22 4.32 -10.79 -2.44
CA ASP A 22 4.15 -12.25 -2.35
C ASP A 22 2.88 -12.63 -1.57
N PHE A 23 2.50 -11.78 -0.60
CA PHE A 23 1.31 -11.90 0.23
C PHE A 23 0.76 -10.50 0.55
N LEU A 24 -0.54 -10.41 0.82
CA LEU A 24 -1.15 -9.14 1.23
C LEU A 24 -0.57 -8.72 2.59
N PRO A 25 0.02 -7.52 2.73
CA PRO A 25 0.49 -7.03 4.01
C PRO A 25 -0.65 -6.89 5.02
N HIS A 26 -0.35 -7.10 6.29
CA HIS A 26 -1.31 -6.91 7.39
C HIS A 26 -1.05 -5.62 8.16
N LYS A 27 -2.10 -5.09 8.79
CA LYS A 27 -2.00 -3.98 9.74
C LYS A 27 -1.03 -4.33 10.87
N GLY A 28 -0.10 -3.42 11.16
CA GLY A 28 0.98 -3.55 12.15
C GLY A 28 2.23 -4.24 11.61
N GLU A 29 2.25 -4.68 10.35
CA GLU A 29 3.48 -5.15 9.70
C GLU A 29 4.36 -3.97 9.28
N PHE A 30 5.67 -4.22 9.25
CA PHE A 30 6.66 -3.24 8.82
C PHE A 30 7.19 -3.60 7.43
N LEU A 31 7.24 -2.60 6.55
CA LEU A 31 7.80 -2.70 5.21
C LEU A 31 9.09 -1.90 5.16
N ALA A 32 10.07 -2.42 4.42
CA ALA A 32 11.27 -1.67 4.06
C ALA A 32 11.13 -1.21 2.61
N LEU A 33 11.25 0.09 2.39
CA LEU A 33 11.31 0.68 1.06
C LEU A 33 12.72 1.24 0.83
N GLU A 34 13.41 0.69 -0.16
CA GLU A 34 14.71 1.20 -0.58
C GLU A 34 14.50 2.35 -1.58
N VAL A 35 14.94 3.54 -1.20
CA VAL A 35 14.93 4.74 -2.04
C VAL A 35 16.36 5.25 -2.16
N ASP A 36 16.92 5.20 -3.37
CA ASP A 36 18.34 5.47 -3.64
C ASP A 36 19.29 4.66 -2.75
N ALA A 37 19.95 5.30 -1.78
CA ALA A 37 20.89 4.68 -0.84
C ALA A 37 20.33 4.62 0.60
N GLU A 38 19.06 4.94 0.79
CA GLU A 38 18.38 4.96 2.09
C GLU A 38 17.28 3.91 2.16
N SER A 39 17.06 3.35 3.36
CA SER A 39 15.97 2.41 3.63
C SER A 39 14.96 3.09 4.54
N LEU A 40 13.77 3.35 4.01
CA LEU A 40 12.63 3.84 4.77
C LEU A 40 11.91 2.66 5.44
N HIS A 41 11.55 2.83 6.70
CA HIS A 41 10.80 1.85 7.46
C HIS A 41 9.36 2.34 7.60
N LEU A 42 8.44 1.58 7.05
CA LEU A 42 7.04 1.96 6.90
C LEU A 42 6.19 1.00 7.73
N GLU A 43 5.25 1.51 8.51
CA GLU A 43 4.26 0.69 9.19
C GLU A 43 2.96 0.66 8.40
N VAL A 44 2.41 -0.53 8.17
CA VAL A 44 1.08 -0.68 7.58
C VAL A 44 0.04 -0.38 8.67
N VAL A 45 -0.65 0.74 8.54
CA VAL A 45 -1.62 1.20 9.54
C VAL A 45 -3.06 0.85 9.18
N GLU A 46 -3.31 0.50 7.91
CA GLU A 46 -4.63 0.16 7.40
C GLU A 46 -4.55 -0.76 6.18
N VAL A 47 -5.56 -1.61 6.02
CA VAL A 47 -5.72 -2.52 4.87
C VAL A 47 -7.20 -2.55 4.48
N TRP A 48 -7.50 -2.28 3.21
CA TRP A 48 -8.86 -2.33 2.66
C TRP A 48 -8.85 -2.81 1.21
N HIS A 49 -10.03 -2.89 0.60
CA HIS A 49 -10.16 -3.13 -0.83
C HIS A 49 -11.02 -2.03 -1.44
N ARG A 50 -10.58 -1.46 -2.56
CA ARG A 50 -11.42 -0.59 -3.39
C ARG A 50 -11.88 -1.33 -4.62
N GLN A 51 -13.05 -0.96 -5.13
CA GLN A 51 -13.52 -1.44 -6.42
C GLN A 51 -13.20 -0.36 -7.46
N ASP A 52 -12.51 -0.72 -8.52
CA ASP A 52 -12.30 0.14 -9.68
C ASP A 52 -13.66 0.37 -10.36
N GLU A 53 -14.03 1.63 -10.61
CA GLU A 53 -15.32 1.98 -11.20
C GLU A 53 -15.39 1.68 -12.70
N ASP A 54 -14.25 1.62 -13.39
CA ASP A 54 -14.18 1.45 -14.84
C ASP A 54 -14.37 -0.02 -15.25
N ASP A 55 -13.75 -0.96 -14.53
CA ASP A 55 -13.79 -2.39 -14.85
C ASP A 55 -14.40 -3.28 -13.75
N GLY A 56 -14.70 -2.71 -12.59
CA GLY A 56 -15.28 -3.42 -11.45
C GLY A 56 -14.30 -4.31 -10.69
N ALA A 57 -13.00 -4.26 -10.99
CA ALA A 57 -11.97 -5.05 -10.32
C ALA A 57 -11.79 -4.62 -8.87
N PHE A 58 -11.44 -5.57 -7.99
CA PHE A 58 -11.09 -5.27 -6.61
C PHE A 58 -9.58 -5.14 -6.48
N HIS A 59 -9.15 -3.99 -5.98
CA HIS A 59 -7.75 -3.67 -5.70
C HIS A 59 -7.54 -3.74 -4.21
N ALA A 60 -6.51 -4.47 -3.78
CA ALA A 60 -6.07 -4.45 -2.41
C ALA A 60 -5.31 -3.15 -2.15
N CYS A 61 -5.59 -2.52 -1.01
CA CYS A 61 -5.02 -1.24 -0.65
C CYS A 61 -4.43 -1.30 0.76
N ILE A 62 -3.33 -0.60 0.97
CA ILE A 62 -2.74 -0.38 2.29
C ILE A 62 -2.45 1.10 2.49
N ARG A 63 -2.53 1.56 3.74
CA ARG A 63 -2.02 2.86 4.16
C ARG A 63 -0.79 2.65 5.01
N ILE A 64 0.22 3.48 4.79
CA ILE A 64 1.51 3.41 5.47
C ILE A 64 1.81 4.69 6.24
N GLU A 65 2.56 4.56 7.33
CA GLU A 65 3.13 5.69 8.05
C GLU A 65 4.66 5.52 8.16
N ILE A 66 5.40 6.63 8.05
CA ILE A 66 6.86 6.64 8.24
C ILE A 66 7.16 6.71 9.73
N ASN A 67 7.95 5.75 10.22
CA ASN A 67 8.48 5.76 11.59
C ASN A 67 9.93 6.25 11.65
#